data_AF-A0A2E9WDF9-F1
#
_entry.id   AF-A0A2E9WDF9-F1
#
_cell.length_a   1.000
_cell.length_b   1.000
_cell.length_c   1.000
_cell.angle_alpha   90.00
_cell.angle_beta   90.00
_cell.angle_gamma   90.00
#
_symmetry.space_group_name_H-M   'P 1'
#
loop_
_entity.id
_entity.type
_entity.pdbx_description
1 polymer ?
#
loop_
_entity_poly.entity_id
_entity_poly.type
_entity_poly.pdbx_seq_one_letter_code
_entity_poly.pdbx_strand_id
1 'polypeptide(L)'
;FDDTGVDAARCLTSAPVLGLCEGALRMVAAVASRFAIVTPMPVSVRPLEHLVAKYGAASQCVVRAAGVRTLDFEGDGADAAYQALKKQAKASLTEDRSEAIVLGCAGMTDIADRLKDELGVPVIDGVSAAVKMVEAMAMLGLHTSKAGAYASPPLKTYHGMFSGFAPQG
;
A
#
# COMPACT_ATOMS: atom_id res chain seq x y z
N PHE A 1 -2.87 4.62 -1.50
CA PHE A 1 -1.83 3.75 -0.91
C PHE A 1 -1.72 3.99 0.60
N ASP A 2 -2.25 5.10 1.14
CA ASP A 2 -2.12 5.46 2.57
C ASP A 2 -3.00 4.65 3.54
N ASP A 3 -3.73 3.64 3.07
CA ASP A 3 -4.60 2.77 3.87
C ASP A 3 -5.60 3.51 4.78
N THR A 4 -6.05 4.68 4.33
CA THR A 4 -6.98 5.55 5.05
C THR A 4 -8.28 4.81 5.37
N GLY A 5 -8.64 4.78 6.66
CA GLY A 5 -9.90 4.20 7.12
C GLY A 5 -9.95 2.67 7.16
N VAL A 6 -8.86 1.96 6.87
CA VAL A 6 -8.83 0.48 6.88
C VAL A 6 -9.27 -0.10 8.22
N ASP A 7 -8.77 0.45 9.34
CA ASP A 7 -9.17 -0.03 10.67
C ASP A 7 -10.65 0.25 10.98
N ALA A 8 -11.19 1.38 10.52
CA ALA A 8 -12.61 1.69 10.69
C ALA A 8 -13.48 0.75 9.83
N ALA A 9 -13.08 0.49 8.59
CA ALA A 9 -13.76 -0.46 7.70
C ALA A 9 -13.75 -1.87 8.31
N ARG A 10 -12.62 -2.30 8.90
CA ARG A 10 -12.52 -3.56 9.67
C ARG A 10 -13.51 -3.64 10.82
N CYS A 11 -13.85 -2.54 11.48
CA CYS A 11 -14.89 -2.53 12.51
C CYS A 11 -16.30 -2.67 11.90
N LEU A 12 -16.55 -2.06 10.73
CA LEU A 12 -17.88 -1.98 10.12
C LEU A 12 -18.32 -3.24 9.34
N THR A 13 -17.40 -4.07 8.84
CA THR A 13 -17.74 -5.29 8.08
C THR A 13 -17.13 -6.55 8.67
N SER A 14 -17.77 -7.71 8.50
CA SER A 14 -17.18 -9.02 8.75
C SER A 14 -16.31 -9.52 7.59
N ALA A 15 -16.41 -8.90 6.41
CA ALA A 15 -15.55 -9.22 5.28
C ALA A 15 -14.06 -8.96 5.62
N PRO A 16 -13.12 -9.69 4.99
CA PRO A 16 -11.72 -9.34 5.05
C PRO A 16 -11.49 -7.95 4.43
N VAL A 17 -10.76 -7.10 5.15
CA VAL A 17 -10.37 -5.76 4.69
C VAL A 17 -8.86 -5.65 4.74
N LEU A 18 -8.27 -5.26 3.61
CA LEU A 18 -6.83 -5.14 3.44
C LEU A 18 -6.49 -3.83 2.73
N GLY A 19 -5.55 -3.06 3.30
CA GLY A 19 -5.01 -1.88 2.64
C GLY A 19 -4.09 -2.23 1.47
N LEU A 20 -3.85 -1.27 0.56
CA LEU A 20 -2.93 -1.47 -0.56
C LEU A 20 -1.49 -1.53 -0.08
N CYS A 21 -1.11 -0.67 0.87
CA CYS A 21 0.24 -0.66 1.44
C CYS A 21 0.46 -1.93 2.27
N GLU A 22 -0.47 -2.23 3.16
CA GLU A 22 -0.47 -3.47 3.94
C GLU A 22 -0.36 -4.71 3.03
N GLY A 23 -1.13 -4.70 1.93
CA GLY A 23 -1.10 -5.74 0.93
C GLY A 23 0.28 -5.89 0.28
N ALA A 24 0.82 -4.79 -0.24
CA ALA A 24 2.14 -4.81 -0.86
C ALA A 24 3.23 -5.27 0.11
N LEU A 25 3.22 -4.78 1.35
CA LEU A 25 4.22 -5.08 2.38
C LEU A 25 4.23 -6.56 2.77
N ARG A 26 3.07 -7.19 2.93
CA ARG A 26 3.00 -8.63 3.23
C ARG A 26 3.44 -9.49 2.06
N MET A 27 3.07 -9.11 0.84
CA MET A 27 3.45 -9.85 -0.36
C MET A 27 4.96 -9.77 -0.61
N VAL A 28 5.55 -8.57 -0.53
CA VAL A 28 6.99 -8.39 -0.79
C VAL A 28 7.85 -9.08 0.27
N ALA A 29 7.42 -9.09 1.54
CA ALA A 29 8.13 -9.76 2.61
C ALA A 29 8.21 -11.29 2.43
N ALA A 30 7.34 -11.88 1.59
CA ALA A 30 7.41 -13.29 1.25
C ALA A 30 8.49 -13.63 0.21
N VAL A 31 8.98 -12.63 -0.54
CA VAL A 31 9.90 -12.81 -1.68
C VAL A 31 11.21 -12.03 -1.57
N ALA A 32 11.34 -11.12 -0.61
CA ALA A 32 12.52 -10.29 -0.41
C ALA A 32 12.76 -10.00 1.08
N SER A 33 14.02 -10.08 1.51
CA SER A 33 14.43 -9.80 2.90
C SER A 33 14.54 -8.30 3.20
N ARG A 34 14.83 -7.51 2.16
CA ARG A 34 14.89 -6.05 2.18
C ARG A 34 14.21 -5.50 0.95
N PHE A 35 13.45 -4.43 1.09
CA PHE A 35 12.71 -3.84 -0.02
C PHE A 35 12.50 -2.34 0.18
N ALA A 36 12.12 -1.65 -0.90
CA ALA A 36 11.86 -0.22 -0.85
C ALA A 36 10.46 0.10 -1.35
N ILE A 37 9.75 1.00 -0.66
CA ILE A 37 8.61 1.70 -1.25
C ILE A 37 9.16 2.92 -2.00
N VAL A 38 8.82 3.04 -3.29
CA VAL A 38 9.11 4.24 -4.08
C VAL A 38 7.81 4.95 -4.39
N THR A 39 7.63 6.15 -3.84
CA THR A 39 6.43 6.98 -3.97
C THR A 39 6.69 8.20 -4.86
N PRO A 40 5.68 8.79 -5.53
CA PRO A 40 5.88 10.00 -6.34
C PRO A 40 6.43 11.18 -5.54
N MET A 41 5.79 11.54 -4.42
CA MET A 41 5.98 12.82 -3.75
C MET A 41 6.65 12.67 -2.37
N PRO A 42 7.54 13.60 -1.97
CA PRO A 42 8.19 13.59 -0.66
C PRO A 42 7.22 13.67 0.53
N VAL A 43 6.07 14.33 0.37
CA VAL A 43 5.06 14.47 1.43
C VAL A 43 4.50 13.13 1.91
N SER A 44 4.52 12.11 1.05
CA SER A 44 4.04 10.76 1.39
C SER A 44 5.07 9.93 2.15
N VAL A 45 6.35 10.33 2.21
CA VAL A 45 7.40 9.52 2.83
C VAL A 45 7.11 9.25 4.31
N ARG A 46 6.84 10.30 5.10
CA ARG A 46 6.58 10.14 6.54
C ARG A 46 5.31 9.34 6.84
N PRO A 47 4.16 9.59 6.18
CA PRO A 47 2.99 8.72 6.30
C PRO A 47 3.28 7.25 5.98
N LEU A 48 4.05 6.97 4.92
CA LEU A 48 4.41 5.60 4.53
C LEU A 48 5.33 4.94 5.54
N GLU A 49 6.31 5.65 6.10
CA GLU A 49 7.15 5.13 7.19
C GLU A 49 6.32 4.72 8.42
N HIS A 50 5.28 5.50 8.76
CA HIS A 50 4.35 5.11 9.83
C HIS A 50 3.56 3.84 9.48
N LEU A 51 3.12 3.66 8.23
CA LEU A 51 2.45 2.43 7.81
C LEU A 51 3.39 1.23 7.82
N VAL A 52 4.62 1.41 7.33
CA VAL A 52 5.68 0.40 7.40
C VAL A 52 5.89 -0.06 8.84
N ALA A 53 5.97 0.87 9.79
CA ALA A 53 6.08 0.55 11.21
C ALA A 53 4.81 -0.14 11.75
N LYS A 54 3.62 0.39 11.44
CA LYS A 54 2.32 -0.17 11.83
C LYS A 54 2.18 -1.63 11.41
N TYR A 55 2.68 -1.97 10.23
CA TYR A 55 2.58 -3.32 9.67
C TYR A 55 3.83 -4.20 9.93
N GLY A 56 4.74 -3.76 10.81
CA GLY A 56 5.86 -4.58 11.28
C GLY A 56 7.02 -4.73 10.29
N ALA A 57 7.13 -3.88 9.28
CA ALA A 57 8.14 -3.95 8.23
C ALA A 57 9.30 -2.95 8.41
N ALA A 58 9.37 -2.21 9.53
CA ALA A 58 10.33 -1.13 9.76
C ALA A 58 11.82 -1.54 9.65
N SER A 59 12.16 -2.78 9.96
CA SER A 59 13.53 -3.29 9.84
C SER A 59 13.90 -3.73 8.41
N GLN A 60 12.91 -3.92 7.54
CA GLN A 60 13.06 -4.50 6.20
C GLN A 60 12.84 -3.46 5.08
N CYS A 61 12.04 -2.43 5.36
CA CYS A 61 11.59 -1.47 4.35
C CYS A 61 12.23 -0.10 4.51
N VAL A 62 12.70 0.46 3.39
CA VAL A 62 13.01 1.89 3.26
C VAL A 62 11.95 2.58 2.40
N VAL A 63 11.76 3.90 2.57
CA VAL A 63 10.81 4.68 1.78
C VAL A 63 11.55 5.79 1.04
N ARG A 64 11.40 5.87 -0.28
CA ARG A 64 12.01 6.92 -1.13
C ARG A 64 10.95 7.63 -1.95
N ALA A 65 11.20 8.91 -2.26
CA ALA A 65 10.34 9.70 -3.12
C ALA A 65 11.04 10.06 -4.44
N ALA A 66 10.32 9.89 -5.56
CA ALA A 66 10.76 10.25 -6.91
C ALA A 66 10.90 11.76 -7.12
N GLY A 67 10.15 12.57 -6.36
CA GLY A 67 10.15 14.02 -6.48
C GLY A 67 9.30 14.54 -7.65
N VAL A 68 8.28 13.78 -8.04
CA VAL A 68 7.36 14.11 -9.15
C VAL A 68 5.92 14.09 -8.66
N ARG A 69 5.02 14.84 -9.31
CA ARG A 69 3.61 14.85 -8.93
C ARG A 69 2.95 13.57 -9.44
N THR A 70 1.96 13.08 -8.71
CA THR A 70 1.21 11.89 -9.13
C THR A 70 0.56 12.07 -10.50
N LEU A 71 0.06 13.26 -10.81
CA LEU A 71 -0.56 13.57 -12.10
C LEU A 71 0.46 13.63 -13.26
N ASP A 72 1.75 13.68 -12.97
CA ASP A 72 2.78 13.70 -14.02
C ASP A 72 3.00 12.31 -14.64
N PHE A 73 2.39 11.24 -14.11
CA PHE A 73 2.44 9.90 -14.71
C PHE A 73 1.49 9.72 -15.91
N GLU A 74 0.74 10.75 -16.26
CA GLU A 74 -0.17 10.78 -17.41
C GLU A 74 0.23 11.88 -18.41
N GLY A 75 -0.07 11.69 -19.69
CA GLY A 75 0.20 12.67 -20.75
C GLY A 75 1.68 12.93 -21.00
N ASP A 76 2.02 14.17 -21.36
CA ASP A 76 3.37 14.56 -21.80
C ASP A 76 4.46 14.41 -20.70
N GLY A 77 4.05 14.40 -19.43
CA GLY A 77 4.95 14.24 -18.28
C GLY A 77 5.34 12.79 -17.98
N ALA A 78 4.63 11.82 -18.55
CA ALA A 78 4.65 10.42 -18.10
C ALA A 78 6.05 9.79 -18.16
N ASP A 79 6.80 10.03 -19.25
CA ASP A 79 8.15 9.47 -19.37
C ASP A 79 9.11 10.10 -18.34
N ALA A 80 9.06 11.41 -18.13
CA ALA A 80 9.91 12.07 -17.14
C ALA A 80 9.60 11.59 -15.70
N ALA A 81 8.32 11.44 -15.37
CA ALA A 81 7.89 10.89 -14.08
C ALA A 81 8.36 9.44 -13.89
N TYR A 82 8.23 8.61 -14.93
CA TYR A 82 8.73 7.25 -14.95
C TYR A 82 10.26 7.18 -14.75
N GLN A 83 11.04 8.01 -15.45
CA GLN A 83 12.49 8.05 -15.29
C GLN A 83 12.90 8.48 -13.87
N ALA A 84 12.20 9.43 -13.27
CA ALA A 84 12.46 9.86 -11.89
C ALA A 84 12.17 8.74 -10.88
N LEU A 85 11.06 8.03 -11.04
CA LEU A 85 10.71 6.86 -10.24
C LEU A 85 11.75 5.74 -10.39
N LYS A 86 12.10 5.39 -11.63
CA LYS A 86 13.11 4.38 -11.96
C LYS A 86 14.47 4.74 -11.36
N LYS A 87 14.86 6.01 -11.39
CA LYS A 87 16.10 6.48 -10.77
C LYS A 87 16.12 6.20 -9.26
N GLN A 88 15.04 6.50 -8.55
CA GLN A 88 14.95 6.21 -7.11
C GLN A 88 14.89 4.72 -6.82
N ALA A 89 14.18 3.95 -7.63
CA ALA A 89 14.15 2.49 -7.51
C ALA A 89 15.56 1.89 -7.69
N LYS A 90 16.32 2.32 -8.70
CA LYS A 90 17.72 1.90 -8.85
C LYS A 90 18.58 2.27 -7.65
N ALA A 91 18.42 3.51 -7.17
CA ALA A 91 19.15 3.98 -6.00
C ALA A 91 18.83 3.13 -4.76
N SER A 92 17.59 2.70 -4.55
CA SER A 92 17.26 1.82 -3.42
C SER A 92 17.84 0.42 -3.53
N LEU A 93 17.99 -0.11 -4.75
CA LEU A 93 18.67 -1.39 -4.95
C LEU A 93 20.17 -1.27 -4.61
N THR A 94 20.83 -0.18 -5.02
CA THR A 94 22.28 -0.03 -4.84
C THR A 94 22.69 0.50 -3.47
N GLU A 95 21.98 1.50 -2.94
CA GLU A 95 22.36 2.23 -1.72
C GLU A 95 21.76 1.56 -0.47
N ASP A 96 20.49 1.16 -0.55
CA ASP A 96 19.76 0.58 0.59
C ASP A 96 19.83 -0.95 0.64
N ARG A 97 20.38 -1.57 -0.42
CA ARG A 97 20.44 -3.02 -0.65
C ARG A 97 19.05 -3.65 -0.64
N SER A 98 18.09 -2.97 -1.26
CA SER A 98 16.76 -3.53 -1.49
C SER A 98 16.85 -4.64 -2.54
N GLU A 99 16.04 -5.68 -2.37
CA GLU A 99 15.94 -6.84 -3.26
C GLU A 99 14.64 -6.82 -4.07
N ALA A 100 13.70 -5.94 -3.70
CA ALA A 100 12.42 -5.73 -4.39
C ALA A 100 11.93 -4.28 -4.22
N ILE A 101 11.04 -3.86 -5.11
CA ILE A 101 10.43 -2.52 -5.11
C ILE A 101 8.92 -2.64 -4.92
N VAL A 102 8.36 -1.79 -4.08
CA VAL A 102 6.93 -1.60 -3.91
C VAL A 102 6.55 -0.24 -4.49
N LEU A 103 5.55 -0.21 -5.37
CA LEU A 103 5.03 1.03 -5.93
C LEU A 103 4.15 1.76 -4.93
N GLY A 104 4.59 2.94 -4.47
CA GLY A 104 3.93 3.71 -3.40
C GLY A 104 2.70 4.51 -3.83
N CYS A 105 2.10 4.22 -4.99
CA CYS A 105 0.91 4.89 -5.49
C CYS A 105 0.08 3.95 -6.38
N ALA A 106 -1.24 3.99 -6.24
CA ALA A 106 -2.15 3.15 -7.02
C ALA A 106 -2.24 3.54 -8.51
N GLY A 107 -1.86 4.78 -8.86
CA GLY A 107 -1.83 5.22 -10.26
C GLY A 107 -0.64 4.70 -11.06
N MET A 108 0.16 3.80 -10.49
CA MET A 108 1.39 3.28 -11.11
C MET A 108 1.27 1.80 -11.51
N THR A 109 0.08 1.21 -11.52
CA THR A 109 -0.10 -0.21 -11.83
C THR A 109 0.46 -0.58 -13.21
N ASP A 110 0.24 0.25 -14.22
CA ASP A 110 0.65 -0.03 -15.62
C ASP A 110 2.17 0.02 -15.84
N ILE A 111 2.93 0.59 -14.90
CA ILE A 111 4.39 0.70 -15.00
C ILE A 111 5.13 -0.39 -14.22
N ALA A 112 4.41 -1.23 -13.45
CA ALA A 112 5.01 -2.27 -12.61
C ALA A 112 5.79 -3.30 -13.44
N ASP A 113 5.19 -3.83 -14.51
CA ASP A 113 5.82 -4.84 -15.36
C ASP A 113 7.01 -4.28 -16.13
N ARG A 114 6.87 -3.07 -16.69
CA ARG A 114 7.98 -2.38 -17.36
C ARG A 114 9.15 -2.17 -16.40
N LEU A 115 8.89 -1.69 -15.19
CA LEU A 115 9.94 -1.44 -14.20
C LEU A 115 10.60 -2.75 -13.73
N LYS A 116 9.81 -3.81 -13.56
CA LYS A 116 10.29 -5.17 -13.22
C LYS A 116 11.27 -5.69 -14.26
N ASP A 117 10.91 -5.61 -15.53
CA ASP A 117 11.75 -6.09 -16.64
C ASP A 117 13.04 -5.27 -16.75
N GLU A 118 12.97 -3.95 -16.54
CA GLU A 118 14.13 -3.05 -16.61
C GLU A 118 15.05 -3.12 -15.38
N LEU A 119 14.55 -3.53 -14.21
CA LEU A 119 15.34 -3.65 -12.96
C LEU A 119 15.82 -5.07 -12.68
N GLY A 120 15.15 -6.09 -13.20
CA GLY A 120 15.50 -7.50 -12.98
C GLY A 120 15.21 -8.01 -11.56
N VAL A 121 14.36 -7.30 -10.81
CA VAL A 121 13.94 -7.66 -9.44
C VAL A 121 12.42 -7.58 -9.32
N PRO A 122 11.80 -8.24 -8.32
CA PRO A 122 10.36 -8.11 -8.10
C PRO A 122 9.92 -6.65 -7.92
N VAL A 123 8.87 -6.26 -8.64
CA VAL A 123 8.17 -4.99 -8.47
C VAL A 123 6.72 -5.29 -8.12
N ILE A 124 6.27 -4.79 -6.97
CA ILE A 124 4.97 -5.10 -6.38
C ILE A 124 4.05 -3.89 -6.58
N ASP A 125 2.96 -4.11 -7.31
CA ASP A 125 1.79 -3.25 -7.32
C ASP A 125 0.89 -3.56 -6.12
N GLY A 126 0.60 -2.54 -5.30
CA GLY A 126 -0.24 -2.69 -4.12
C GLY A 126 -1.70 -2.99 -4.42
N VAL A 127 -2.22 -2.60 -5.59
CA VAL A 127 -3.60 -2.93 -5.99
C VAL A 127 -3.73 -4.43 -6.21
N SER A 128 -2.94 -4.98 -7.13
CA SER A 128 -2.94 -6.41 -7.45
C SER A 128 -2.60 -7.26 -6.23
N ALA A 129 -1.62 -6.83 -5.42
CA ALA A 129 -1.24 -7.55 -4.22
C ALA A 129 -2.38 -7.63 -3.19
N ALA A 130 -3.08 -6.51 -2.95
CA ALA A 130 -4.20 -6.48 -2.02
C ALA A 130 -5.38 -7.33 -2.50
N VAL A 131 -5.73 -7.23 -3.79
CA VAL A 131 -6.80 -8.03 -4.40
C VAL A 131 -6.52 -9.53 -4.23
N LYS A 132 -5.31 -9.99 -4.58
CA LYS A 132 -4.96 -11.41 -4.49
C LYS A 132 -4.95 -11.94 -3.06
N MET A 133 -4.55 -11.14 -2.09
CA MET A 133 -4.65 -11.55 -0.70
C MET A 133 -6.08 -11.59 -0.19
N VAL A 134 -6.93 -10.63 -0.56
CA VAL A 134 -8.35 -10.66 -0.19
C VAL A 134 -9.06 -11.86 -0.82
N GLU A 135 -8.79 -12.17 -2.09
CA GLU A 135 -9.27 -13.40 -2.75
C GLU A 135 -8.82 -14.65 -1.98
N ALA A 136 -7.55 -14.75 -1.61
CA ALA A 136 -7.02 -15.87 -0.84
C ALA A 136 -7.69 -16.01 0.54
N MET A 137 -7.87 -14.90 1.25
CA MET A 137 -8.59 -14.88 2.52
C MET A 137 -10.03 -15.35 2.36
N ALA A 138 -10.74 -14.89 1.32
CA ALA A 138 -12.10 -15.31 1.04
C ALA A 138 -12.19 -16.81 0.72
N MET A 139 -11.28 -17.34 -0.11
CA MET A 139 -11.21 -18.77 -0.43
C MET A 139 -10.93 -19.65 0.80
N LEU A 140 -10.18 -19.12 1.77
CA LEU A 140 -9.87 -19.80 3.03
C LEU A 140 -10.95 -19.60 4.12
N GLY A 141 -12.00 -18.82 3.86
CA GLY A 141 -13.01 -18.47 4.86
C GLY A 141 -12.48 -17.60 6.00
N LEU A 142 -11.41 -16.83 5.74
CA LEU A 142 -10.81 -15.92 6.71
C LEU A 142 -11.51 -14.57 6.68
N HIS A 143 -11.91 -14.12 7.87
CA HIS A 143 -12.68 -12.91 8.09
C HIS A 143 -12.00 -12.00 9.12
N THR A 144 -12.37 -10.72 9.12
CA THR A 144 -11.89 -9.78 10.14
C THR A 144 -12.43 -10.20 11.51
N SER A 145 -11.55 -10.55 12.45
CA SER A 145 -11.96 -10.98 13.79
C SER A 145 -12.67 -9.85 14.55
N LYS A 146 -13.85 -10.16 15.08
CA LYS A 146 -14.67 -9.24 15.89
C LYS A 146 -14.46 -9.39 17.40
N ALA A 147 -13.51 -10.23 17.81
CA ALA A 147 -13.29 -10.55 19.23
C ALA A 147 -12.55 -9.46 20.02
N GLY A 148 -12.02 -8.43 19.37
CA GLY A 148 -11.15 -7.44 20.04
C GLY A 148 -11.15 -6.08 19.34
N ALA A 149 -9.97 -5.59 18.97
CA ALA A 149 -9.77 -4.24 18.45
C ALA A 149 -10.65 -3.86 17.25
N TYR A 150 -11.12 -4.84 16.47
CA TYR A 150 -12.01 -4.65 15.31
C TYR A 150 -13.46 -5.08 15.56
N ALA A 151 -13.88 -5.16 16.83
CA ALA A 151 -15.28 -5.38 17.19
C ALA A 151 -16.21 -4.35 16.53
N SER A 152 -17.46 -4.73 16.29
CA SER A 152 -18.46 -3.81 15.75
C SER A 152 -18.61 -2.59 16.65
N PRO A 153 -18.72 -1.36 16.08
CA PRO A 153 -18.87 -0.17 16.90
C PRO A 153 -20.15 -0.25 17.75
N PRO A 154 -20.12 0.24 19.01
CA PRO A 154 -21.31 0.26 19.85
C PRO A 154 -22.41 1.13 19.23
N LEU A 155 -23.67 0.72 19.41
CA LEU A 155 -24.82 1.48 18.94
C LEU A 155 -24.83 2.87 19.59
N LYS A 156 -24.86 3.90 18.75
CA LYS A 156 -24.97 5.30 19.16
C LYS A 156 -25.49 6.15 18.02
N THR A 157 -26.21 7.21 18.37
CA THR A 157 -26.69 8.19 17.40
C THR A 157 -25.53 9.03 16.89
N TYR A 158 -25.43 9.17 15.57
CA TYR A 158 -24.60 10.18 14.91
C TYR A 158 -25.47 11.36 14.48
N HIS A 159 -24.95 12.57 14.60
CA HIS A 159 -25.65 13.81 14.27
C HIS A 159 -25.10 14.47 13.00
N GLY A 160 -25.88 15.37 12.40
CA GLY A 160 -25.48 16.13 11.22
C GLY A 160 -25.24 15.23 10.00
N MET A 161 -24.20 15.55 9.23
CA MET A 161 -23.85 14.83 7.99
C MET A 161 -23.45 13.36 8.20
N PHE A 162 -23.20 12.94 9.44
CA PHE A 162 -22.78 11.57 9.75
C PHE A 162 -23.93 10.65 10.18
N SER A 163 -25.17 11.14 10.27
CA SER A 163 -26.32 10.36 10.75
C SER A 163 -26.52 9.05 9.97
N GLY A 164 -26.28 9.07 8.66
CA GLY A 164 -26.37 7.88 7.80
C GLY A 164 -25.28 6.83 8.02
N PHE A 165 -24.21 7.16 8.75
CA PHE A 165 -23.13 6.23 9.10
C PHE A 165 -23.25 5.68 10.52
N ALA A 166 -24.35 5.97 11.23
CA ALA A 166 -24.59 5.41 12.56
C ALA A 166 -24.62 3.87 12.47
N PRO A 167 -23.97 3.15 13.41
CA PRO A 167 -24.00 1.70 13.43
C PRO A 167 -25.45 1.19 13.50
N GLN A 168 -25.84 0.37 12.53
CA GLN A 168 -27.14 -0.30 12.51
C GLN A 168 -26.98 -1.67 13.20
N GLY A 169 -27.92 -1.99 14.09
CA GLY A 169 -27.97 -3.26 14.81
C GLY A 169 -28.49 -4.40 13.96
#